data_AF-A0A921FKU3-F1
#
_entry.id   AF-A0A921FKU3-F1
#
_cell.length_a   1.000
_cell.length_b   1.000
_cell.length_c   1.000
_cell.angle_alpha   90.00
_cell.angle_beta   90.00
_cell.angle_gamma   90.00
#
_symmetry.space_group_name_H-M   'P 1'
#
loop_
_entity.id
_entity.type
_entity.pdbx_description
1 polymer ?
#
loop_
_entity_poly.entity_id
_entity_poly.type
_entity_poly.pdbx_seq_one_letter_code
_entity_poly.pdbx_strand_id
1 'polypeptide(L)'
;TVISLLFALALGAITVGLNFNNMTETALQATYYDAVLYKRDAKVNQQLKKVAVRKQTTLNYKVNGKKKFPVLYVTDQEIAKKKIKFQSGRKNGDQMNWKTKTITVAGVKNKKQEMNFQLASLTPYSDYEVKVVTPAEYMKIPGKNKQVTLLLINNFRSNFNNIEKLQKMSLDQTVTKDAQGVYVSLNNSKSAQYRLVASVASGFEFMGFFLGLAFLAMLASTLMFKVLSGANSDRPRYEMLWKVGSRRKLLKSSIKAEIGTLFALPAVLGVIDVLFGLQFFKGILANPYDKIWIPFTIFLVLYLLYYLITVKLYEGIVLKK
;
A
#
# COMPACT_ATOMS: atom_id res chain seq x y z
N THR A 1 -2.63 -10.62 32.34
CA THR A 1 -3.83 -10.66 31.50
C THR A 1 -4.15 -9.29 30.92
N VAL A 2 -4.44 -8.26 31.72
CA VAL A 2 -4.77 -6.91 31.16
C VAL A 2 -3.57 -6.21 30.48
N ILE A 3 -2.39 -6.23 31.11
CA ILE A 3 -1.19 -5.56 30.55
C ILE A 3 -0.74 -6.23 29.23
N SER A 4 -0.78 -7.56 29.15
CA SER A 4 -0.44 -8.30 27.93
C SER A 4 -1.44 -8.01 26.81
N LEU A 5 -2.73 -7.89 27.14
CA LEU A 5 -3.77 -7.52 26.18
C LEU A 5 -3.57 -6.10 25.66
N LEU A 6 -3.31 -5.12 26.54
CA LEU A 6 -3.03 -3.74 26.12
C LEU A 6 -1.76 -3.64 25.28
N PHE A 7 -0.75 -4.47 25.57
CA PHE A 7 0.46 -4.57 24.77
C PHE A 7 0.12 -5.08 23.37
N ALA A 8 -0.62 -6.19 23.28
CA ALA A 8 -1.03 -6.79 22.03
C ALA A 8 -1.88 -5.84 21.19
N LEU A 9 -2.81 -5.13 21.81
CA LEU A 9 -3.66 -4.14 21.15
C LEU A 9 -2.85 -2.96 20.62
N ALA A 10 -1.92 -2.41 21.40
CA ALA A 10 -1.09 -1.29 20.99
C ALA A 10 -0.17 -1.68 19.82
N LEU A 11 0.61 -2.76 19.97
CA LEU A 11 1.53 -3.23 18.94
C LEU A 11 0.78 -3.72 17.70
N GLY A 12 -0.33 -4.44 17.88
CA GLY A 12 -1.16 -4.97 16.81
C GLY A 12 -1.80 -3.87 15.98
N ALA A 13 -2.37 -2.84 16.61
CA ALA A 13 -2.98 -1.71 15.90
C ALA A 13 -1.96 -0.95 15.03
N ILE A 14 -0.76 -0.68 15.56
CA ILE A 14 0.32 -0.03 14.80
C ILE A 14 0.80 -0.93 13.65
N THR A 15 0.95 -2.23 13.92
CA THR A 15 1.43 -3.20 12.92
C THR A 15 0.46 -3.34 11.75
N VAL A 16 -0.83 -3.51 12.04
CA VAL A 16 -1.88 -3.60 11.03
C VAL A 16 -2.02 -2.27 10.28
N GLY A 17 -2.04 -1.15 11.00
CA GLY A 17 -2.13 0.20 10.40
C GLY A 17 -1.03 0.47 9.40
N LEU A 18 0.23 0.17 9.75
CA LEU A 18 1.37 0.30 8.83
C LEU A 18 1.27 -0.63 7.61
N ASN A 19 0.74 -1.84 7.79
CA ASN A 19 0.64 -2.82 6.70
C ASN A 19 -0.36 -2.39 5.61
N PHE A 20 -1.40 -1.60 5.94
CA PHE A 20 -2.33 -1.06 4.94
C PHE A 20 -1.64 -0.22 3.85
N ASN A 21 -0.50 0.40 4.15
CA ASN A 21 0.29 1.11 3.14
C ASN A 21 0.76 0.17 2.01
N ASN A 22 0.98 -1.12 2.27
CA ASN A 22 1.36 -2.10 1.25
C ASN A 22 0.26 -2.36 0.21
N MET A 23 -1.01 -2.06 0.52
CA MET A 23 -2.09 -2.12 -0.47
C MET A 23 -1.84 -1.14 -1.61
N THR A 24 -1.28 0.04 -1.30
CA THR A 24 -0.97 1.04 -2.32
C THR A 24 0.15 0.58 -3.25
N GLU A 25 1.15 -0.15 -2.75
CA GLU A 25 2.18 -0.79 -3.58
C GLU A 25 1.59 -1.84 -4.52
N THR A 26 0.67 -2.66 -4.00
CA THR A 26 -0.02 -3.68 -4.82
C THR A 26 -0.84 -3.04 -5.94
N ALA A 27 -1.51 -1.92 -5.66
CA ALA A 27 -2.25 -1.15 -6.66
C ALA A 27 -1.31 -0.57 -7.75
N LEU A 28 -0.10 -0.13 -7.39
CA LEU A 28 0.88 0.36 -8.35
C LEU A 28 1.43 -0.74 -9.28
N GLN A 29 1.43 -2.00 -8.84
CA GLN A 29 1.89 -3.13 -9.64
C GLN A 29 0.83 -3.69 -10.59
N ALA A 30 -0.45 -3.38 -10.37
CA ALA A 30 -1.58 -3.91 -11.14
C ALA A 30 -1.62 -3.44 -12.61
N THR A 31 -0.95 -2.32 -12.91
CA THR A 31 -0.94 -1.72 -14.25
C THR A 31 0.49 -1.40 -14.69
N TYR A 32 0.80 -1.68 -15.96
CA TYR A 32 2.15 -1.48 -16.49
C TYR A 32 2.44 0.01 -16.75
N TYR A 33 1.53 0.70 -17.45
CA TYR A 33 1.68 2.12 -17.77
C TYR A 33 1.11 2.99 -16.67
N ASP A 34 1.79 4.10 -16.39
CA ASP A 34 1.43 5.03 -15.32
C ASP A 34 0.34 6.02 -15.72
N ALA A 35 0.29 6.37 -17.01
CA ALA A 35 -0.74 7.22 -17.58
C ALA A 35 -0.99 6.89 -19.05
N VAL A 36 -2.23 7.11 -19.49
CA VAL A 36 -2.65 7.03 -20.89
C VAL A 36 -3.23 8.38 -21.30
N LEU A 37 -2.70 8.95 -22.37
CA LEU A 37 -3.22 10.19 -22.97
C LEU A 37 -3.97 9.85 -24.26
N TYR A 38 -5.26 10.14 -24.28
CA TYR A 38 -6.17 9.91 -25.40
C TYR A 38 -6.13 11.04 -26.43
N LYS A 39 -5.82 12.26 -26.00
CA LYS A 39 -5.70 13.45 -26.85
C LYS A 39 -4.64 14.39 -26.29
N ARG A 40 -3.87 14.99 -27.20
CA ARG A 40 -2.79 15.93 -26.85
C ARG A 40 -3.04 17.25 -27.56
N ASP A 41 -3.23 18.30 -26.79
CA ASP A 41 -3.25 19.69 -27.25
C ASP A 41 -2.11 20.48 -26.58
N ALA A 42 -2.07 21.79 -26.81
CA ALA A 42 -1.06 22.66 -26.20
C ALA A 42 -1.07 22.59 -24.66
N LYS A 43 -2.27 22.52 -24.04
CA LYS A 43 -2.43 22.47 -22.57
C LYS A 43 -1.92 21.15 -21.99
N VAL A 44 -2.30 20.01 -22.59
CA VAL A 44 -1.83 18.67 -22.19
C VAL A 44 -0.31 18.58 -22.34
N ASN A 45 0.25 19.10 -23.42
CA ASN A 45 1.71 19.11 -23.63
C ASN A 45 2.45 20.00 -22.61
N GLN A 46 1.86 21.13 -22.22
CA GLN A 46 2.43 21.99 -21.18
C GLN A 46 2.42 21.29 -19.81
N GLN A 47 1.34 20.59 -19.46
CA GLN A 47 1.26 19.82 -18.21
C GLN A 47 2.21 18.61 -18.24
N LEU A 48 2.39 17.96 -19.40
CA LEU A 48 3.30 16.83 -19.58
C LEU A 48 4.76 17.21 -19.26
N LYS A 49 5.18 18.45 -19.54
CA LYS A 49 6.52 18.95 -19.18
C LYS A 49 6.79 18.95 -17.67
N LYS A 50 5.74 18.95 -16.84
CA LYS A 50 5.83 18.91 -15.36
C LYS A 50 5.90 17.48 -14.82
N VAL A 51 5.89 16.47 -15.68
CA VAL A 51 5.92 15.06 -15.31
C VAL A 51 7.23 14.45 -15.78
N ALA A 52 7.96 13.80 -14.87
CA ALA A 52 9.22 13.14 -15.19
C ALA A 52 9.00 11.85 -15.99
N VAL A 53 8.76 11.96 -17.30
CA VAL A 53 8.51 10.81 -18.17
C VAL A 53 9.79 9.99 -18.37
N ARG A 54 9.73 8.70 -18.02
CA ARG A 54 10.79 7.72 -18.27
C ARG A 54 10.75 7.16 -19.69
N LYS A 55 9.55 6.84 -20.17
CA LYS A 55 9.34 6.27 -21.50
C LYS A 55 7.97 6.65 -22.02
N GLN A 56 7.91 6.93 -23.31
CA GLN A 56 6.68 7.21 -24.03
C GLN A 56 6.53 6.24 -25.21
N THR A 57 5.34 5.67 -25.36
CA THR A 57 4.98 4.82 -26.49
C THR A 57 3.65 5.29 -27.07
N THR A 58 3.62 5.62 -28.36
CA THR A 58 2.36 5.93 -29.07
C THR A 58 1.84 4.69 -29.77
N LEU A 59 0.53 4.45 -29.65
CA LEU A 59 -0.21 3.39 -30.33
C LEU A 59 -1.23 4.03 -31.27
N ASN A 60 -1.15 3.69 -32.55
CA ASN A 60 -2.10 4.11 -33.58
C ASN A 60 -3.21 3.07 -33.78
N TYR A 61 -4.45 3.53 -33.97
CA TYR A 61 -5.61 2.67 -34.14
C TYR A 61 -6.72 3.36 -34.93
N LYS A 62 -7.56 2.56 -35.59
CA LYS A 62 -8.80 3.01 -36.24
C LYS A 62 -9.98 2.34 -35.56
N VAL A 63 -11.12 3.00 -35.60
CA VAL A 63 -12.38 2.45 -35.11
C VAL A 63 -13.37 2.49 -36.26
N ASN A 64 -13.96 1.33 -36.55
CA ASN A 64 -14.99 1.20 -37.59
C ASN A 64 -15.96 0.07 -37.23
N GLY A 65 -17.21 0.17 -37.67
CA GLY A 65 -18.27 -0.80 -37.37
C GLY A 65 -19.62 -0.11 -37.17
N LYS A 66 -20.71 -0.86 -37.34
CA LYS A 66 -22.06 -0.38 -36.99
C LYS A 66 -22.14 -0.19 -35.48
N LYS A 67 -22.96 0.74 -34.98
CA LYS A 67 -23.10 1.06 -33.53
C LYS A 67 -23.29 -0.17 -32.63
N LYS A 68 -23.83 -1.28 -33.16
CA LYS A 68 -24.07 -2.54 -32.43
C LYS A 68 -22.87 -3.50 -32.36
N PHE A 69 -21.89 -3.36 -33.27
CA PHE A 69 -20.68 -4.21 -33.34
C PHE A 69 -19.45 -3.38 -33.72
N PRO A 70 -19.00 -2.46 -32.84
CA PRO A 70 -17.85 -1.64 -33.14
C PRO A 70 -16.55 -2.45 -33.01
N VAL A 71 -15.60 -2.21 -33.93
CA VAL A 71 -14.33 -2.93 -33.98
C VAL A 71 -13.17 -1.93 -33.94
N LEU A 72 -12.18 -2.23 -33.12
CA LEU A 72 -10.93 -1.52 -33.01
C LEU A 72 -9.85 -2.22 -33.85
N TYR A 73 -9.25 -1.48 -34.78
CA TYR A 73 -8.25 -2.01 -35.70
C TYR A 73 -6.87 -1.47 -35.36
N VAL A 74 -5.90 -2.38 -35.26
CA VAL A 74 -4.48 -2.10 -35.04
C VAL A 74 -3.66 -2.88 -36.06
N THR A 75 -2.55 -2.32 -36.54
CA THR A 75 -1.68 -3.06 -37.45
C THR A 75 -0.79 -4.06 -36.73
N ASP A 76 -0.47 -5.17 -37.38
CA ASP A 76 0.51 -6.14 -36.86
C ASP A 76 1.89 -5.51 -36.64
N GLN A 77 2.34 -4.64 -37.54
CA GLN A 77 3.58 -3.88 -37.43
C GLN A 77 3.59 -2.97 -36.18
N GLU A 78 2.46 -2.31 -35.87
CA GLU A 78 2.36 -1.45 -34.69
C GLU A 78 2.55 -2.29 -33.41
N ILE A 79 1.90 -3.46 -33.31
CA ILE A 79 2.04 -4.36 -32.16
C ILE A 79 3.48 -4.89 -32.05
N ALA A 80 4.05 -5.38 -33.16
CA ALA A 80 5.38 -5.97 -33.18
C ALA A 80 6.48 -4.95 -32.84
N LYS A 81 6.39 -3.73 -33.38
CA LYS A 81 7.40 -2.67 -33.19
C LYS A 81 7.32 -2.02 -31.82
N LYS A 82 6.11 -1.72 -31.33
CA LYS A 82 5.93 -0.98 -30.07
C LYS A 82 6.14 -1.86 -28.83
N LYS A 83 6.02 -3.19 -28.96
CA LYS A 83 6.19 -4.17 -27.86
C LYS A 83 5.40 -3.74 -26.61
N ILE A 84 4.10 -3.47 -26.80
CA ILE A 84 3.22 -2.99 -25.74
C ILE A 84 3.17 -4.04 -24.63
N LYS A 85 3.38 -3.61 -23.38
CA LYS A 85 3.36 -4.50 -22.22
C LYS A 85 2.13 -4.27 -21.35
N PHE A 86 1.76 -5.29 -20.60
CA PHE A 86 0.68 -5.25 -19.61
C PHE A 86 1.05 -6.10 -18.40
N GLN A 87 0.38 -5.87 -17.27
CA GLN A 87 0.55 -6.69 -16.07
C GLN A 87 -0.52 -7.77 -16.05
N SER A 88 -0.09 -9.02 -15.87
CA SER A 88 -0.95 -10.18 -15.75
C SER A 88 -0.88 -10.67 -14.30
N GLY A 89 -2.00 -10.53 -13.60
CA GLY A 89 -2.13 -10.98 -12.21
C GLY A 89 -2.51 -12.45 -12.16
N ARG A 90 -1.80 -13.23 -11.34
CA ARG A 90 -2.22 -14.57 -10.94
C ARG A 90 -2.27 -14.65 -9.43
N LYS A 91 -3.39 -15.12 -8.90
CA LYS A 91 -3.55 -15.39 -7.48
C LYS A 91 -2.74 -16.65 -7.13
N ASN A 92 -1.85 -16.55 -6.14
CA ASN A 92 -1.10 -17.66 -5.57
C ASN A 92 -1.36 -17.67 -4.06
N GLY A 93 -2.29 -18.53 -3.62
CA GLY A 93 -2.82 -18.45 -2.25
C GLY A 93 -3.47 -17.08 -1.98
N ASP A 94 -3.04 -16.41 -0.92
CA ASP A 94 -3.54 -15.07 -0.53
C ASP A 94 -2.80 -13.92 -1.23
N GLN A 95 -1.76 -14.21 -2.02
CA GLN A 95 -0.94 -13.18 -2.68
C GLN A 95 -1.27 -13.04 -4.17
N MET A 96 -1.32 -11.79 -4.64
CA MET A 96 -1.39 -11.47 -6.07
C MET A 96 0.02 -11.35 -6.64
N ASN A 97 0.38 -12.21 -7.58
CA ASN A 97 1.65 -12.13 -8.28
C ASN A 97 1.46 -11.47 -9.65
N TRP A 98 2.10 -10.31 -9.85
CA TRP A 98 2.06 -9.57 -11.10
C TRP A 98 3.26 -9.93 -11.98
N LYS A 99 2.97 -10.43 -13.18
CA LYS A 99 3.99 -10.67 -14.21
C LYS A 99 3.77 -9.77 -15.40
N THR A 100 4.82 -9.06 -15.81
CA THR A 100 4.78 -8.25 -17.02
C THR A 100 4.83 -9.16 -18.25
N LYS A 101 3.80 -9.06 -19.10
CA LYS A 101 3.73 -9.73 -20.40
C LYS A 101 3.75 -8.71 -21.53
N THR A 102 4.07 -9.17 -22.74
CA THR A 102 4.02 -8.35 -23.95
C THR A 102 2.84 -8.79 -24.82
N ILE A 103 2.11 -7.85 -25.39
CA ILE A 103 1.05 -8.09 -26.36
C ILE A 103 1.70 -8.58 -27.65
N THR A 104 1.26 -9.73 -28.16
CA THR A 104 1.80 -10.35 -29.38
C THR A 104 0.73 -10.40 -30.46
N VAL A 105 1.14 -10.29 -31.73
CA VAL A 105 0.23 -10.37 -32.88
C VAL A 105 -0.54 -11.68 -32.88
N ALA A 106 0.15 -12.81 -32.68
CA ALA A 106 -0.48 -14.13 -32.61
C ALA A 106 -1.50 -14.23 -31.46
N GLY A 107 -1.20 -13.65 -30.29
CA GLY A 107 -2.11 -13.68 -29.16
C GLY A 107 -3.41 -12.92 -29.40
N VAL A 108 -3.35 -11.77 -30.08
CA VAL A 108 -4.55 -10.99 -30.42
C VAL A 108 -5.32 -11.65 -31.58
N LYS A 109 -4.62 -12.13 -32.62
CA LYS A 109 -5.25 -12.85 -33.76
C LYS A 109 -5.95 -14.14 -33.32
N ASN A 110 -5.38 -14.88 -32.37
CA ASN A 110 -5.98 -16.10 -31.82
C ASN A 110 -7.06 -15.82 -30.76
N LYS A 111 -7.59 -14.59 -30.71
CA LYS A 111 -8.64 -14.14 -29.79
C LYS A 111 -8.38 -14.49 -28.32
N LYS A 112 -7.11 -14.42 -27.87
CA LYS A 112 -6.84 -14.55 -26.43
C LYS A 112 -7.51 -13.39 -25.70
N GLN A 113 -8.60 -13.69 -24.99
CA GLN A 113 -9.47 -12.69 -24.36
C GLN A 113 -8.68 -11.71 -23.48
N GLU A 114 -7.68 -12.19 -22.74
CA GLU A 114 -6.76 -11.35 -21.95
C GLU A 114 -6.05 -10.30 -22.80
N MET A 115 -5.41 -10.67 -23.92
CA MET A 115 -4.66 -9.71 -24.74
C MET A 115 -5.56 -8.73 -25.50
N ASN A 116 -6.73 -9.19 -25.96
CA ASN A 116 -7.72 -8.33 -26.60
C ASN A 116 -8.23 -7.27 -25.62
N PHE A 117 -8.63 -7.70 -24.41
CA PHE A 117 -9.09 -6.79 -23.36
C PHE A 117 -8.00 -5.79 -22.97
N GLN A 118 -6.76 -6.26 -22.77
CA GLN A 118 -5.64 -5.40 -22.40
C GLN A 118 -5.37 -4.35 -23.48
N LEU A 119 -5.36 -4.72 -24.77
CA LEU A 119 -5.14 -3.76 -25.85
C LEU A 119 -6.30 -2.75 -25.98
N ALA A 120 -7.55 -3.21 -25.86
CA ALA A 120 -8.73 -2.35 -25.89
C ALA A 120 -8.75 -1.36 -24.72
N SER A 121 -8.39 -1.81 -23.51
CA SER A 121 -8.35 -1.00 -22.29
C SER A 121 -7.36 0.17 -22.31
N LEU A 122 -6.36 0.12 -23.20
CA LEU A 122 -5.43 1.23 -23.44
C LEU A 122 -6.05 2.36 -24.28
N THR A 123 -7.27 2.16 -24.78
CA THR A 123 -7.99 3.11 -25.63
C THR A 123 -9.30 3.54 -24.97
N PRO A 124 -9.97 4.58 -25.48
CA PRO A 124 -11.30 4.97 -25.03
C PRO A 124 -12.41 3.92 -25.19
N TYR A 125 -12.10 2.80 -25.83
CA TYR A 125 -13.04 1.82 -26.36
C TYR A 125 -12.77 0.42 -25.78
N SER A 126 -12.75 0.33 -24.45
CA SER A 126 -12.34 -0.88 -23.72
C SER A 126 -13.23 -2.11 -23.98
N ASP A 127 -14.45 -1.90 -24.44
CA ASP A 127 -15.48 -2.89 -24.74
C ASP A 127 -15.47 -3.36 -26.21
N TYR A 128 -14.61 -2.79 -27.07
CA TYR A 128 -14.64 -3.08 -28.50
C TYR A 128 -13.86 -4.35 -28.83
N GLU A 129 -14.32 -5.09 -29.85
CA GLU A 129 -13.55 -6.20 -30.39
C GLU A 129 -12.27 -5.66 -31.06
N VAL A 130 -11.12 -6.26 -30.76
CA VAL A 130 -9.84 -5.87 -31.37
C VAL A 130 -9.52 -6.79 -32.55
N LYS A 131 -9.26 -6.21 -33.72
CA LYS A 131 -8.77 -6.91 -34.91
C LYS A 131 -7.40 -6.41 -35.33
N VAL A 132 -6.48 -7.36 -35.52
CA VAL A 132 -5.15 -7.07 -36.08
C VAL A 132 -5.17 -7.26 -37.58
N VAL A 133 -4.81 -6.21 -38.31
CA VAL A 133 -4.80 -6.17 -39.78
C VAL A 133 -3.40 -5.85 -40.30
N THR A 134 -3.15 -6.15 -41.57
CA THR A 134 -1.93 -5.70 -42.26
C THR A 134 -1.98 -4.19 -42.54
N PRO A 135 -0.83 -3.53 -42.81
CA PRO A 135 -0.83 -2.11 -43.19
C PRO A 135 -1.70 -1.80 -44.42
N ALA A 136 -1.70 -2.69 -45.41
CA ALA A 136 -2.49 -2.53 -46.64
C ALA A 136 -4.00 -2.58 -46.38
N GLU A 137 -4.45 -3.52 -45.53
CA GLU A 137 -5.85 -3.59 -45.10
C GLU A 137 -6.23 -2.37 -44.25
N TYR A 138 -5.34 -1.91 -43.37
CA TYR A 138 -5.58 -0.76 -42.50
C TYR A 138 -5.83 0.54 -43.26
N MET A 139 -5.17 0.73 -44.40
CA MET A 139 -5.42 1.89 -45.27
C MET A 139 -6.82 1.88 -45.88
N LYS A 140 -7.39 0.70 -46.16
CA LYS A 140 -8.74 0.53 -46.72
C LYS A 140 -9.85 0.74 -45.69
N ILE A 141 -9.55 0.72 -44.39
CA ILE A 141 -10.55 0.88 -43.32
C ILE A 141 -11.01 2.34 -43.25
N PRO A 142 -12.32 2.63 -43.40
CA PRO A 142 -12.90 3.95 -43.17
C PRO A 142 -12.64 4.48 -41.76
N GLY A 143 -12.46 5.79 -41.63
CA GLY A 143 -12.27 6.47 -40.35
C GLY A 143 -10.89 7.11 -40.20
N LYS A 144 -10.82 8.12 -39.33
CA LYS A 144 -9.58 8.83 -39.02
C LYS A 144 -8.67 7.95 -38.16
N ASN A 145 -7.37 8.00 -38.46
CA ASN A 145 -6.37 7.41 -37.58
C ASN A 145 -6.40 8.14 -36.22
N LYS A 146 -6.59 7.39 -35.14
CA LYS A 146 -6.55 7.88 -33.76
C LYS A 146 -5.28 7.36 -33.10
N GLN A 147 -4.82 8.08 -32.08
CA GLN A 147 -3.61 7.70 -31.34
C GLN A 147 -3.82 7.82 -29.84
N VAL A 148 -3.27 6.88 -29.09
CA VAL A 148 -3.08 7.01 -27.64
C VAL A 148 -1.60 7.05 -27.30
N THR A 149 -1.24 7.80 -26.27
CA THR A 149 0.12 7.91 -25.76
C THR A 149 0.22 7.25 -24.39
N LEU A 150 1.04 6.22 -24.29
CA LEU A 150 1.28 5.44 -23.09
C LEU A 150 2.55 5.96 -22.40
N LEU A 151 2.48 6.24 -21.11
CA LEU A 151 3.57 6.84 -20.35
C LEU A 151 4.03 5.92 -19.22
N LEU A 152 5.35 5.79 -19.08
CA LEU A 152 6.02 5.35 -17.86
C LEU A 152 6.68 6.57 -17.23
N ILE A 153 6.53 6.73 -15.93
CA ILE A 153 6.87 7.95 -15.22
C ILE A 153 7.80 7.60 -14.06
N ASN A 154 8.87 8.37 -13.89
CA ASN A 154 9.76 8.22 -12.75
C ASN A 154 9.05 8.68 -11.47
N ASN A 155 9.17 7.89 -10.40
CA ASN A 155 8.61 8.21 -9.08
C ASN A 155 7.11 8.58 -9.16
N PHE A 156 6.26 7.61 -9.47
CA PHE A 156 4.81 7.81 -9.61
C PHE A 156 4.20 8.58 -8.44
N ARG A 157 4.54 8.20 -7.19
CA ARG A 157 3.97 8.82 -5.97
C ARG A 157 4.26 10.31 -5.88
N SER A 158 5.52 10.73 -6.11
CA SER A 158 5.88 12.15 -6.05
C SER A 158 5.25 12.97 -7.17
N ASN A 159 4.99 12.34 -8.32
CA ASN A 159 4.37 12.98 -9.48
C ASN A 159 2.84 12.83 -9.53
N PHE A 160 2.23 12.17 -8.54
CA PHE A 160 0.83 11.72 -8.58
C PHE A 160 -0.16 12.84 -8.97
N ASN A 161 -0.07 14.00 -8.31
CA ASN A 161 -0.96 15.14 -8.59
C ASN A 161 -0.83 15.64 -10.03
N ASN A 162 0.40 15.69 -10.57
CA ASN A 162 0.64 16.11 -11.95
C ASN A 162 0.13 15.08 -12.96
N ILE A 163 0.33 13.78 -12.66
CA ILE A 163 -0.13 12.65 -13.49
C ILE A 163 -1.65 12.63 -13.56
N GLU A 164 -2.33 12.79 -12.43
CA GLU A 164 -3.77 12.76 -12.39
C GLU A 164 -4.37 13.96 -13.13
N LYS A 165 -3.83 15.17 -12.89
CA LYS A 165 -4.23 16.38 -13.62
C LYS A 165 -4.03 16.22 -15.13
N LEU A 166 -2.90 15.65 -15.55
CA LEU A 166 -2.59 15.37 -16.94
C LEU A 166 -3.61 14.41 -17.58
N GLN A 167 -3.96 13.32 -16.88
CA GLN A 167 -4.94 12.35 -17.39
C GLN A 167 -6.34 12.96 -17.50
N LYS A 168 -6.80 13.69 -16.47
CA LYS A 168 -8.08 14.42 -16.50
C LYS A 168 -8.16 15.39 -17.70
N MET A 169 -7.12 16.20 -17.90
CA MET A 169 -7.04 17.12 -19.04
C MET A 169 -7.09 16.40 -20.39
N SER A 170 -6.41 15.27 -20.53
CA SER A 170 -6.47 14.47 -21.76
C SER A 170 -7.87 13.85 -22.00
N LEU A 171 -8.63 13.62 -20.94
CA LEU A 171 -9.91 12.93 -20.96
C LEU A 171 -11.09 13.85 -21.26
N ASP A 172 -11.17 15.01 -20.59
CA ASP A 172 -12.23 16.00 -20.79
C ASP A 172 -12.33 16.43 -22.26
N GLN A 173 -11.18 16.48 -22.95
CA GLN A 173 -11.10 16.78 -24.38
C GLN A 173 -11.60 15.67 -25.31
N THR A 174 -11.72 14.46 -24.79
CA THR A 174 -12.19 13.26 -25.50
C THR A 174 -13.70 13.08 -25.34
N VAL A 175 -14.24 13.43 -24.16
CA VAL A 175 -15.68 13.32 -23.82
C VAL A 175 -16.51 14.44 -24.46
N THR A 176 -15.93 15.61 -24.73
CA THR A 176 -16.69 16.83 -25.09
C THR A 176 -17.12 16.97 -26.57
N LYS A 177 -16.81 16.03 -27.48
CA LYS A 177 -17.21 16.17 -28.91
C LYS A 177 -17.71 14.91 -29.64
N ASP A 178 -17.41 13.69 -29.17
CA ASP A 178 -17.73 12.43 -29.88
C ASP A 178 -18.61 11.47 -29.06
N ALA A 179 -19.43 11.98 -28.13
CA ALA A 179 -20.10 11.21 -27.08
C ALA A 179 -21.24 10.26 -27.53
N GLN A 180 -20.89 9.22 -28.30
CA GLN A 180 -21.60 7.95 -28.32
C GLN A 180 -20.57 6.82 -28.24
N GLY A 181 -20.51 6.12 -27.10
CA GLY A 181 -19.64 4.94 -26.90
C GLY A 181 -18.24 5.21 -26.31
N VAL A 182 -18.01 6.39 -25.72
CA VAL A 182 -16.77 6.70 -24.98
C VAL A 182 -16.97 6.34 -23.51
N TYR A 183 -16.57 5.14 -23.11
CA TYR A 183 -16.53 4.71 -21.71
C TYR A 183 -15.13 4.93 -21.13
N VAL A 184 -14.54 6.11 -21.32
CA VAL A 184 -13.27 6.41 -20.66
C VAL A 184 -13.59 6.76 -19.21
N SER A 185 -13.64 5.75 -18.37
CA SER A 185 -13.69 5.96 -16.93
C SER A 185 -12.28 6.23 -16.44
N LEU A 186 -12.05 7.45 -15.93
CA LEU A 186 -10.88 7.76 -15.11
C LEU A 186 -10.66 6.69 -14.04
N ASN A 187 -11.72 6.04 -13.57
CA ASN A 187 -11.68 5.00 -12.55
C ASN A 187 -10.75 3.84 -12.93
N ASN A 188 -10.56 3.51 -14.21
CA ASN A 188 -9.67 2.42 -14.63
C ASN A 188 -8.20 2.86 -14.80
N SER A 189 -7.90 4.16 -14.65
CA SER A 189 -6.52 4.65 -14.67
C SER A 189 -5.75 4.24 -13.42
N LYS A 190 -4.44 4.05 -13.55
CA LYS A 190 -3.55 3.81 -12.40
C LYS A 190 -3.68 4.89 -11.33
N SER A 191 -3.82 6.16 -11.73
CA SER A 191 -3.99 7.27 -10.79
C SER A 191 -5.30 7.21 -10.01
N ALA A 192 -6.42 6.87 -10.65
CA ALA A 192 -7.69 6.77 -9.91
C ALA A 192 -7.69 5.56 -8.97
N GLN A 193 -7.19 4.41 -9.43
CA GLN A 193 -7.05 3.22 -8.58
C GLN A 193 -6.12 3.48 -7.40
N TYR A 194 -4.97 4.10 -7.64
CA TYR A 194 -4.06 4.50 -6.58
C TYR A 194 -4.73 5.48 -5.59
N ARG A 195 -5.50 6.47 -6.07
CA ARG A 195 -6.22 7.42 -5.23
C ARG A 195 -7.19 6.71 -4.29
N LEU A 196 -8.02 5.81 -4.82
CA LEU A 196 -9.01 5.07 -4.03
C LEU A 196 -8.33 4.21 -2.96
N VAL A 197 -7.33 3.42 -3.37
CA VAL A 197 -6.59 2.55 -2.44
C VAL A 197 -5.81 3.36 -1.41
N ALA A 198 -5.15 4.45 -1.82
CA ALA A 198 -4.42 5.32 -0.91
C ALA A 198 -5.33 6.04 0.09
N SER A 199 -6.53 6.46 -0.33
CA SER A 199 -7.50 7.08 0.58
C SER A 199 -7.96 6.10 1.66
N VAL A 200 -8.23 4.85 1.30
CA VAL A 200 -8.64 3.82 2.27
C VAL A 200 -7.46 3.42 3.16
N ALA A 201 -6.29 3.16 2.56
CA ALA A 201 -5.09 2.75 3.28
C ALA A 201 -4.64 3.81 4.30
N SER A 202 -4.62 5.09 3.92
CA SER A 202 -4.27 6.19 4.83
C SER A 202 -5.26 6.35 5.98
N GLY A 203 -6.55 6.10 5.76
CA GLY A 203 -7.56 6.09 6.83
C GLY A 203 -7.31 4.98 7.86
N PHE A 204 -7.03 3.75 7.39
CA PHE A 204 -6.69 2.64 8.28
C PHE A 204 -5.34 2.81 8.97
N GLU A 205 -4.35 3.38 8.28
CA GLU A 205 -3.04 3.71 8.85
C GLU A 205 -3.20 4.70 10.01
N PHE A 206 -3.95 5.79 9.78
CA PHE A 206 -4.26 6.77 10.82
C PHE A 206 -4.98 6.13 12.02
N MET A 207 -6.01 5.31 11.76
CA MET A 207 -6.74 4.61 12.81
C MET A 207 -5.84 3.67 13.61
N GLY A 208 -4.97 2.91 12.94
CA GLY A 208 -4.01 2.01 13.58
C GLY A 208 -3.01 2.74 14.48
N PHE A 209 -2.48 3.87 14.03
CA PHE A 209 -1.62 4.71 14.87
C PHE A 209 -2.37 5.35 16.04
N PHE A 210 -3.57 5.87 15.81
CA PHE A 210 -4.37 6.51 16.85
C PHE A 210 -4.75 5.53 17.97
N LEU A 211 -5.30 4.37 17.61
CA LEU A 211 -5.59 3.28 18.57
C LEU A 211 -4.30 2.77 19.22
N GLY A 212 -3.24 2.61 18.43
CA GLY A 212 -1.92 2.19 18.91
C GLY A 212 -1.39 3.07 20.03
N LEU A 213 -1.41 4.39 19.83
CA LEU A 213 -0.98 5.37 20.82
C LEU A 213 -1.90 5.42 22.04
N ALA A 214 -3.22 5.31 21.84
CA ALA A 214 -4.19 5.29 22.93
C ALA A 214 -3.97 4.07 23.85
N PHE A 215 -3.82 2.87 23.27
CA PHE A 215 -3.53 1.65 24.04
C PHE A 215 -2.13 1.68 24.66
N LEU A 216 -1.14 2.28 24.00
CA LEU A 216 0.19 2.48 24.58
C LEU A 216 0.12 3.37 25.82
N ALA A 217 -0.63 4.48 25.77
CA ALA A 217 -0.83 5.35 26.93
C ALA A 217 -1.57 4.63 28.07
N MET A 218 -2.61 3.84 27.74
CA MET A 218 -3.34 3.04 28.72
C MET A 218 -2.47 1.95 29.35
N LEU A 219 -1.63 1.28 28.55
CA LEU A 219 -0.64 0.32 29.00
C LEU A 219 0.37 0.99 29.95
N ALA A 220 0.91 2.14 29.56
CA ALA A 220 1.87 2.88 30.37
C ALA A 220 1.25 3.24 31.72
N SER A 221 0.06 3.85 31.73
CA SER A 221 -0.65 4.21 32.95
C SER A 221 -0.93 3.01 33.86
N THR A 222 -1.48 1.93 33.30
CA THR A 222 -1.80 0.71 34.05
C THR A 222 -0.55 0.08 34.67
N LEU A 223 0.53 0.03 33.91
CA LEU A 223 1.77 -0.56 34.36
C LEU A 223 2.45 0.33 35.42
N MET A 224 2.46 1.65 35.24
CA MET A 224 2.98 2.60 36.23
C MET A 224 2.21 2.46 37.55
N PHE A 225 0.88 2.43 37.47
CA PHE A 225 0.02 2.26 38.64
C PHE A 225 0.35 0.98 39.39
N LYS A 226 0.54 -0.14 38.66
CA LYS A 226 0.91 -1.43 39.26
C LYS A 226 2.28 -1.37 39.95
N VAL A 227 3.27 -0.75 39.30
CA VAL A 227 4.62 -0.61 39.84
C VAL A 227 4.64 0.29 41.08
N LEU A 228 3.96 1.45 41.04
CA LEU A 228 3.91 2.39 42.15
C LEU A 228 3.14 1.82 43.36
N SER A 229 2.04 1.11 43.10
CA SER A 229 1.27 0.44 44.15
C SER A 229 2.07 -0.69 44.80
N GLY A 230 2.85 -1.45 44.01
CA GLY A 230 3.82 -2.43 44.54
C GLY A 230 4.89 -1.77 45.40
N ALA A 231 5.51 -0.68 44.89
CA ALA A 231 6.55 0.06 45.61
C ALA A 231 6.13 0.50 47.01
N ASN A 232 4.89 0.98 47.13
CA ASN A 232 4.34 1.41 48.42
C ASN A 232 4.20 0.25 49.42
N SER A 233 3.83 -0.94 48.96
CA SER A 233 3.74 -2.14 49.79
C SER A 233 5.11 -2.74 50.12
N ASP A 234 6.05 -2.68 49.19
CA ASP A 234 7.38 -3.29 49.32
C ASP A 234 8.35 -2.44 50.14
N ARG A 235 8.15 -1.12 50.19
CA ARG A 235 8.99 -0.18 50.96
C ARG A 235 9.34 -0.65 52.38
N PRO A 236 8.39 -0.99 53.28
CA PRO A 236 8.72 -1.42 54.64
C PRO A 236 9.54 -2.72 54.68
N ARG A 237 9.32 -3.64 53.72
CA ARG A 237 10.07 -4.91 53.63
C ARG A 237 11.52 -4.67 53.21
N TYR A 238 11.74 -3.83 52.21
CA TYR A 238 13.08 -3.45 51.79
C TYR A 238 13.82 -2.64 52.88
N GLU A 239 13.11 -1.78 53.63
CA GLU A 239 13.68 -1.09 54.80
C GLU A 239 14.10 -2.07 55.92
N MET A 240 13.31 -3.13 56.17
CA MET A 240 13.68 -4.17 57.13
C MET A 240 14.92 -4.96 56.68
N LEU A 241 14.98 -5.38 55.41
CA LEU A 241 16.14 -6.08 54.83
C LEU A 241 17.42 -5.23 54.89
N TRP A 242 17.29 -3.91 54.73
CA TRP A 242 18.39 -2.97 54.91
C TRP A 242 18.86 -2.93 56.37
N LYS A 243 17.95 -2.86 57.34
CA LYS A 243 18.28 -2.86 58.77
C LYS A 243 18.96 -4.14 59.25
N VAL A 244 18.68 -5.28 58.59
CA VAL A 244 19.33 -6.59 58.86
C VAL A 244 20.74 -6.68 58.22
N GLY A 245 21.17 -5.68 57.43
CA GLY A 245 22.53 -5.60 56.88
C GLY A 245 22.68 -6.02 55.42
N SER A 246 21.58 -6.10 54.65
CA SER A 246 21.64 -6.43 53.23
C SER A 246 22.39 -5.37 52.42
N ARG A 247 23.29 -5.79 51.52
CA ARG A 247 24.06 -4.85 50.67
C ARG A 247 23.13 -4.14 49.67
N ARG A 248 23.26 -2.81 49.50
CA ARG A 248 22.43 -2.02 48.54
C ARG A 248 22.43 -2.58 47.12
N LYS A 249 23.56 -3.15 46.67
CA LYS A 249 23.70 -3.74 45.33
C LYS A 249 22.77 -4.95 45.13
N LEU A 250 22.60 -5.78 46.16
CA LEU A 250 21.69 -6.93 46.14
C LEU A 250 20.23 -6.45 46.09
N LEU A 251 19.86 -5.47 46.93
CA LEU A 251 18.51 -4.90 46.93
C LEU A 251 18.14 -4.29 45.56
N LYS A 252 19.04 -3.51 44.95
CA LYS A 252 18.83 -2.96 43.60
C LYS A 252 18.69 -4.04 42.53
N SER A 253 19.46 -5.12 42.64
CA SER A 253 19.37 -6.24 41.70
C SER A 253 18.02 -6.95 41.80
N SER A 254 17.53 -7.18 43.02
CA SER A 254 16.22 -7.78 43.26
C SER A 254 15.09 -6.93 42.67
N ILE A 255 15.12 -5.62 42.90
CA ILE A 255 14.15 -4.67 42.33
C ILE A 255 14.13 -4.73 40.80
N LYS A 256 15.32 -4.74 40.16
CA LYS A 256 15.42 -4.81 38.71
C LYS A 256 14.87 -6.11 38.14
N ALA A 257 15.09 -7.23 38.82
CA ALA A 257 14.59 -8.54 38.40
C ALA A 257 13.07 -8.65 38.58
N GLU A 258 12.53 -8.10 39.66
CA GLU A 258 11.10 -8.09 39.95
C GLU A 258 10.32 -7.24 38.93
N ILE A 259 10.74 -5.98 38.75
CA ILE A 259 10.15 -5.10 37.74
C ILE A 259 10.41 -5.66 36.34
N GLY A 260 11.60 -6.21 36.09
CA GLY A 260 11.96 -6.82 34.80
C GLY A 260 11.00 -7.95 34.43
N THR A 261 10.68 -8.83 35.37
CA THR A 261 9.74 -9.95 35.14
C THR A 261 8.32 -9.43 34.90
N LEU A 262 7.89 -8.39 35.62
CA LEU A 262 6.58 -7.73 35.42
C LEU A 262 6.42 -7.10 34.03
N PHE A 263 7.51 -6.68 33.39
CA PHE A 263 7.51 -6.16 32.02
C PHE A 263 7.69 -7.26 30.96
N ALA A 264 8.64 -8.17 31.18
CA ALA A 264 9.02 -9.17 30.19
C ALA A 264 7.88 -10.18 29.92
N LEU A 265 7.20 -10.66 30.96
CA LEU A 265 6.17 -11.69 30.81
C LEU A 265 4.99 -11.17 29.97
N PRO A 266 4.38 -10.01 30.25
CA PRO A 266 3.33 -9.46 29.39
C PRO A 266 3.79 -9.12 27.98
N ALA A 267 5.05 -8.70 27.79
CA ALA A 267 5.59 -8.38 26.47
C ALA A 267 5.71 -9.62 25.58
N VAL A 268 6.23 -10.73 26.12
CA VAL A 268 6.32 -12.01 25.37
C VAL A 268 4.94 -12.51 24.99
N LEU A 269 4.00 -12.52 25.94
CA LEU A 269 2.60 -12.91 25.65
C LEU A 269 1.96 -12.00 24.61
N GLY A 270 2.15 -10.68 24.74
CA GLY A 270 1.58 -9.72 23.80
C GLY A 270 2.16 -9.85 22.38
N VAL A 271 3.45 -10.20 22.24
CA VAL A 271 4.05 -10.53 20.94
C VAL A 271 3.39 -11.76 20.32
N ILE A 272 3.18 -12.81 21.11
CA ILE A 272 2.51 -14.03 20.65
C ILE A 272 1.08 -13.70 20.19
N ASP A 273 0.33 -12.95 21.00
CA ASP A 273 -1.04 -12.53 20.69
C ASP A 273 -1.11 -11.72 19.38
N VAL A 274 -0.15 -10.83 19.12
CA VAL A 274 -0.08 -10.08 17.86
C VAL A 274 0.18 -11.01 16.68
N LEU A 275 1.12 -11.95 16.80
CA LEU A 275 1.45 -12.88 15.72
C LEU A 275 0.27 -13.79 15.34
N PHE A 276 -0.52 -14.22 16.32
CA PHE A 276 -1.78 -14.92 16.10
C PHE A 276 -2.85 -13.99 15.54
N GLY A 277 -2.98 -12.78 16.07
CA GLY A 277 -3.94 -11.77 15.62
C GLY A 277 -3.79 -11.42 14.13
N LEU A 278 -2.55 -11.33 13.63
CA LEU A 278 -2.25 -11.06 12.22
C LEU A 278 -2.77 -12.14 11.26
N GLN A 279 -3.03 -13.36 11.73
CA GLN A 279 -3.61 -14.41 10.89
C GLN A 279 -5.03 -14.06 10.44
N PHE A 280 -5.82 -13.39 11.29
CA PHE A 280 -7.16 -12.95 10.95
C PHE A 280 -7.19 -11.89 9.84
N PHE A 281 -6.08 -11.17 9.61
CA PHE A 281 -5.97 -10.15 8.58
C PHE A 281 -5.56 -10.68 7.20
N LYS A 282 -5.22 -11.97 7.05
CA LYS A 282 -4.85 -12.57 5.75
C LYS A 282 -5.92 -12.45 4.66
N GLY A 283 -7.19 -12.33 5.05
CA GLY A 283 -8.30 -12.13 4.10
C GLY A 283 -8.36 -10.72 3.50
N ILE A 284 -7.74 -9.72 4.14
CA ILE A 284 -7.81 -8.31 3.75
C ILE A 284 -6.45 -7.82 3.24
N LEU A 285 -5.37 -8.23 3.90
CA LEU A 285 -4.00 -7.83 3.59
C LEU A 285 -3.27 -8.97 2.87
N ALA A 286 -2.61 -8.65 1.75
CA ALA A 286 -1.89 -9.65 0.95
C ALA A 286 -0.71 -10.30 1.71
N ASN A 287 -0.05 -9.54 2.59
CA ASN A 287 0.98 -10.07 3.48
C ASN A 287 0.98 -9.30 4.82
N PRO A 288 0.19 -9.76 5.81
CA PRO A 288 0.08 -9.09 7.12
C PRO A 288 1.40 -8.99 7.90
N TYR A 289 2.38 -9.85 7.58
CA TYR A 289 3.68 -9.89 8.24
C TYR A 289 4.74 -9.05 7.51
N ASP A 290 4.41 -8.43 6.38
CA ASP A 290 5.35 -7.57 5.67
C ASP A 290 5.75 -6.37 6.54
N LYS A 291 7.07 -6.13 6.62
CA LYS A 291 7.70 -5.05 7.42
C LYS A 291 7.32 -5.02 8.90
N ILE A 292 6.89 -6.15 9.47
CA ILE A 292 6.54 -6.28 10.90
C ILE A 292 7.69 -5.87 11.84
N TRP A 293 8.94 -5.96 11.38
CA TRP A 293 10.11 -5.55 12.13
C TRP A 293 10.13 -4.05 12.47
N ILE A 294 9.50 -3.19 11.65
CA ILE A 294 9.45 -1.74 11.87
C ILE A 294 8.65 -1.41 13.15
N PRO A 295 7.35 -1.74 13.26
CA PRO A 295 6.58 -1.48 14.46
C PRO A 295 7.14 -2.20 15.68
N PHE A 296 7.63 -3.43 15.53
CA PHE A 296 8.23 -4.18 16.64
C PHE A 296 9.48 -3.51 17.19
N THR A 297 10.36 -2.99 16.32
CA THR A 297 11.58 -2.29 16.75
C THR A 297 11.23 -0.98 17.46
N ILE A 298 10.31 -0.19 16.89
CA ILE A 298 9.86 1.07 17.52
C ILE A 298 9.25 0.79 18.89
N PHE A 299 8.36 -0.20 18.96
CA PHE A 299 7.69 -0.57 20.21
C PHE A 299 8.69 -1.09 21.24
N LEU A 300 9.65 -1.93 20.84
CA LEU A 300 10.70 -2.44 21.73
C LEU A 300 11.54 -1.30 22.32
N VAL A 301 11.95 -0.34 21.49
CA VAL A 301 12.73 0.83 21.95
C VAL A 301 11.92 1.66 22.95
N LEU A 302 10.66 1.97 22.64
CA LEU A 302 9.78 2.73 23.55
C LEU A 302 9.56 1.97 24.86
N TYR A 303 9.35 0.65 24.79
CA TYR A 303 9.11 -0.18 25.95
C TYR A 303 10.35 -0.31 26.85
N LEU A 304 11.55 -0.43 26.26
CA LEU A 304 12.81 -0.44 27.00
C LEU A 304 13.09 0.92 27.68
N LEU A 305 12.88 2.03 26.97
CA LEU A 305 13.00 3.37 27.56
C LEU A 305 12.05 3.52 28.75
N TYR A 306 10.81 3.07 28.59
CA TYR A 306 9.81 3.11 29.64
C TYR A 306 10.18 2.24 30.85
N TYR A 307 10.74 1.05 30.62
CA TYR A 307 11.28 0.19 31.67
C TYR A 307 12.39 0.89 32.46
N LEU A 308 13.36 1.52 31.78
CA LEU A 308 14.47 2.21 32.44
C LEU A 308 13.99 3.38 33.32
N ILE A 309 13.02 4.15 32.85
CA ILE A 309 12.39 5.24 33.62
C ILE A 309 11.71 4.66 34.86
N THR A 310 10.92 3.60 34.67
CA THR A 310 10.15 2.95 35.74
C THR A 310 11.05 2.36 36.83
N VAL A 311 12.16 1.69 36.46
CA VAL A 311 13.14 1.17 37.41
C VAL A 311 13.79 2.30 38.22
N LYS A 312 14.20 3.39 37.56
CA LYS A 312 14.79 4.55 38.27
C LYS A 312 13.80 5.18 39.25
N LEU A 313 12.55 5.32 38.85
CA LEU A 313 11.48 5.83 39.70
C LEU A 313 11.28 4.94 40.93
N TYR A 314 11.16 3.62 40.71
CA TYR A 314 10.95 2.66 41.79
C TYR A 314 12.14 2.59 42.75
N GLU A 315 13.39 2.57 42.23
CA GLU A 315 14.59 2.66 43.07
C GLU A 315 14.56 3.91 43.95
N GLY A 316 14.16 5.06 43.41
CA GLY A 316 14.07 6.32 44.16
C GLY A 316 12.99 6.36 45.24
N ILE A 317 11.91 5.59 45.07
CA ILE A 317 10.81 5.50 46.04
C ILE A 317 11.15 4.55 47.18
N VAL A 318 11.71 3.39 46.85
CA VAL A 318 11.94 2.30 47.81
C VAL A 318 13.28 2.45 48.55
N LEU A 319 14.32 2.95 47.89
CA LEU A 319 15.63 3.15 48.50
C LEU A 319 15.79 4.62 48.91
N LYS A 320 15.38 4.96 50.13
CA LYS A 320 15.73 6.26 50.74
C LYS A 320 17.25 6.41 50.76
N LYS A 321 17.76 7.60 50.39
CA LYS A 321 19.20 7.89 50.34
C LYS A 321 19.89 7.57 51.65
#